data_AF-A0A958WVI4-F1
#
_entry.id   AF-A0A958WVI4-F1
#
_cell.length_a   1.000
_cell.length_b   1.000
_cell.length_c   1.000
_cell.angle_alpha   90.00
_cell.angle_beta   90.00
_cell.angle_gamma   90.00
#
_symmetry.space_group_name_H-M   'P 1'
#
loop_
_entity.id
_entity.type
_entity.pdbx_description
1 polymer ?
#
loop_
_entity_poly.entity_id
_entity_poly.type
_entity_poly.pdbx_seq_one_letter_code
_entity_poly.pdbx_strand_id
1 'polypeptide(L)'
;MAGTEYSGPTAAIPKLFDGKCCVFCEAEKSAPDAVELALKLYQSLGMRITQLNGEEHDLHTAYVSHISHIASFALALTVLEKEQEEGRIFELASGGFSSTVRLAKSSPETWIPIFRQNRDNVLDVLDEFINTVSRFRTLLIKKDFDTFHELMGKANDIQRIIG
;
A
#
# COMPACT_ATOMS: atom_id res chain seq x y z
N MET A 1 0.58 -9.78 6.84
CA MET A 1 1.04 -8.47 6.34
C MET A 1 2.53 -8.28 6.62
N ALA A 2 3.38 -8.93 5.83
CA ALA A 2 4.84 -8.80 5.86
C ALA A 2 5.37 -9.01 4.43
N GLY A 3 6.56 -8.50 4.12
CA GLY A 3 7.17 -8.66 2.80
C GLY A 3 7.98 -7.45 2.39
N THR A 4 8.74 -7.63 1.33
CA THR A 4 9.54 -6.60 0.65
C THR A 4 9.33 -6.71 -0.85
N GLU A 5 9.77 -5.69 -1.58
CA GLU A 5 9.84 -5.65 -3.04
C GLU A 5 10.88 -6.61 -3.66
N TYR A 6 11.70 -7.26 -2.84
CA TYR A 6 12.74 -8.21 -3.26
C TYR A 6 12.26 -9.66 -3.26
N SER A 7 12.77 -10.47 -4.19
CA SER A 7 12.37 -11.86 -4.42
C SER A 7 13.54 -12.84 -4.31
N GLY A 8 13.23 -14.11 -4.02
CA GLY A 8 14.20 -15.21 -3.95
C GLY A 8 14.73 -15.49 -2.54
N PRO A 9 15.36 -16.65 -2.31
CA PRO A 9 15.81 -17.08 -0.98
C PRO A 9 16.88 -16.18 -0.38
N THR A 10 17.68 -15.50 -1.21
CA THR A 10 18.70 -14.54 -0.78
C THR A 10 18.11 -13.24 -0.23
N ALA A 11 16.84 -12.95 -0.50
CA ALA A 11 16.12 -11.81 0.05
C ALA A 11 15.49 -12.09 1.42
N ALA A 12 15.78 -13.24 2.04
CA ALA A 12 15.26 -13.59 3.36
C ALA A 12 15.78 -12.62 4.44
N ILE A 13 14.86 -12.11 5.27
CA ILE A 13 15.16 -11.15 6.33
C ILE A 13 14.94 -11.82 7.69
N PRO A 14 15.95 -11.88 8.58
CA PRO A 14 15.75 -12.33 9.94
C PRO A 14 14.66 -11.51 10.63
N LYS A 15 13.77 -12.17 11.39
CA LYS A 15 12.68 -11.52 12.13
C LYS A 15 11.71 -10.72 11.25
N LEU A 16 11.55 -11.10 9.97
CA LEU A 16 10.62 -10.43 9.04
C LEU A 16 9.19 -10.28 9.61
N PHE A 17 8.76 -11.26 10.41
CA PHE A 17 7.40 -11.36 10.94
C PHE A 17 7.19 -10.67 12.31
N ASP A 18 8.26 -10.29 13.01
CA ASP A 18 8.15 -9.69 14.35
C ASP A 18 7.27 -8.43 14.32
N GLY A 19 6.24 -8.41 15.18
CA GLY A 19 5.30 -7.28 15.31
C GLY A 19 4.35 -7.08 14.12
N LYS A 20 4.46 -7.89 13.06
CA LYS A 20 3.62 -7.81 11.87
C LYS A 20 2.25 -8.38 12.12
N CYS A 21 1.24 -7.84 11.44
CA CYS A 21 -0.13 -8.34 11.52
C CYS A 21 -0.28 -9.62 10.68
N CYS A 22 -0.88 -10.65 11.25
CA CYS A 22 -1.38 -11.84 10.56
C CYS A 22 -2.91 -11.81 10.63
N VAL A 23 -3.56 -11.87 9.46
CA VAL A 23 -5.02 -11.89 9.39
C VAL A 23 -5.47 -13.32 9.14
N PHE A 24 -6.35 -13.82 10.00
CA PHE A 24 -7.05 -15.07 9.82
C PHE A 24 -8.45 -14.77 9.29
N CYS A 25 -8.72 -15.16 8.05
CA CYS A 25 -10.02 -14.97 7.44
C CYS A 25 -10.93 -16.17 7.72
N GLU A 26 -12.17 -15.91 8.14
CA GLU A 26 -13.23 -16.92 8.29
C GLU A 26 -12.79 -18.15 9.12
N ALA A 27 -12.07 -17.90 10.22
CA ALA A 27 -11.50 -18.96 11.06
C ALA A 27 -12.56 -19.94 11.58
N GLU A 28 -13.79 -19.45 11.80
CA GLU A 28 -14.95 -20.23 12.20
C GLU A 28 -15.43 -21.26 11.15
N LYS A 29 -15.05 -21.09 9.88
CA LYS A 29 -15.35 -22.05 8.80
C LYS A 29 -14.29 -23.15 8.67
N SER A 30 -13.24 -23.10 9.47
CA SER A 30 -12.11 -24.04 9.44
C SER A 30 -12.15 -25.01 10.63
N ALA A 31 -11.45 -26.14 10.51
CA ALA A 31 -11.36 -27.12 11.60
C ALA A 31 -10.69 -26.47 12.84
N PRO A 32 -11.27 -26.58 14.06
CA PRO A 32 -10.76 -25.87 15.23
C PRO A 32 -9.31 -26.21 15.61
N ASP A 33 -8.91 -27.46 15.45
CA ASP A 33 -7.55 -27.95 15.71
C ASP A 33 -6.52 -27.38 14.73
N ALA A 34 -6.89 -27.27 13.45
CA ALA A 34 -6.07 -26.64 12.42
C ALA A 34 -5.88 -25.13 12.69
N VAL A 35 -6.95 -24.44 13.08
CA VAL A 35 -6.90 -23.02 13.47
C VAL A 35 -6.01 -22.84 14.69
N GLU A 36 -6.16 -23.66 15.72
CA GLU A 36 -5.34 -23.59 16.93
C GLU A 36 -3.85 -23.82 16.62
N LEU A 37 -3.53 -24.79 15.78
CA LEU A 37 -2.16 -25.06 15.35
C LEU A 37 -1.56 -23.85 14.60
N ALA A 38 -2.30 -23.31 13.63
CA ALA A 38 -1.85 -22.16 12.87
C ALA A 38 -1.67 -20.92 13.77
N LEU A 39 -2.60 -20.67 14.71
CA LEU A 39 -2.49 -19.58 15.68
C LEU A 39 -1.20 -19.67 16.49
N LYS A 40 -0.90 -20.84 17.06
CA LYS A 40 0.34 -21.07 17.82
C LYS A 40 1.58 -20.84 16.97
N LEU A 41 1.57 -21.30 15.72
CA LEU A 41 2.67 -21.09 14.78
C LEU A 41 2.91 -19.60 14.54
N TYR A 42 1.90 -18.84 14.12
CA TYR A 42 2.09 -17.42 13.80
C TYR A 42 2.39 -16.56 15.02
N GLN A 43 1.85 -16.90 16.19
CA GLN A 43 2.22 -16.27 17.46
C GLN A 43 3.68 -16.53 17.83
N SER A 44 4.19 -17.74 17.59
CA SER A 44 5.61 -18.06 17.84
C SER A 44 6.58 -17.27 16.94
N LEU A 45 6.09 -16.77 15.79
CA LEU A 45 6.83 -15.86 14.90
C LEU A 45 6.72 -14.38 15.33
N GLY A 46 6.15 -14.08 16.51
CA GLY A 46 6.00 -12.72 17.02
C GLY A 46 4.95 -11.89 16.29
N MET A 47 4.05 -12.52 15.52
CA MET A 47 3.00 -11.81 14.79
C MET A 47 1.81 -11.45 15.68
N ARG A 48 1.20 -10.30 15.41
CA ARG A 48 -0.08 -9.89 16.01
C ARG A 48 -1.22 -10.51 15.21
N ILE A 49 -2.10 -11.24 15.86
CA ILE A 49 -3.22 -11.90 15.20
C ILE A 49 -4.44 -10.98 15.16
N THR A 50 -5.10 -10.93 14.00
CA THR A 50 -6.40 -10.31 13.80
C THR A 50 -7.29 -11.28 13.03
N GLN A 51 -8.60 -11.26 13.28
CA GLN A 51 -9.58 -12.04 12.55
C GLN A 51 -10.51 -11.10 11.80
N LEU A 52 -10.83 -11.45 10.55
CA LEU A 52 -11.74 -10.74 9.68
C LEU A 52 -12.54 -11.76 8.86
N ASN A 53 -13.64 -11.34 8.22
CA ASN A 53 -14.15 -12.12 7.10
C ASN A 53 -13.36 -11.81 5.81
N GLY A 54 -13.58 -12.61 4.75
CA GLY A 54 -12.86 -12.44 3.49
C GLY A 54 -13.11 -11.09 2.82
N GLU A 55 -14.36 -10.62 2.83
CA GLU A 55 -14.76 -9.36 2.19
C GLU A 55 -14.12 -8.14 2.90
N GLU A 56 -14.14 -8.11 4.23
CA GLU A 56 -13.51 -7.08 5.06
C GLU A 56 -12.00 -7.05 4.83
N HIS A 57 -11.34 -8.21 4.78
CA HIS A 57 -9.92 -8.29 4.49
C HIS A 57 -9.59 -7.67 3.13
N ASP A 58 -10.34 -8.03 2.09
CA ASP A 58 -10.11 -7.55 0.73
C ASP A 58 -10.37 -6.04 0.61
N LEU A 59 -11.43 -5.53 1.25
CA LEU A 59 -11.68 -4.10 1.34
C LEU A 59 -10.52 -3.37 2.03
N HIS A 60 -10.11 -3.83 3.21
CA HIS A 60 -9.05 -3.17 3.98
C HIS A 60 -7.70 -3.21 3.26
N THR A 61 -7.35 -4.34 2.64
CA THR A 61 -6.11 -4.47 1.86
C THR A 61 -6.10 -3.59 0.61
N ALA A 62 -7.26 -3.29 0.01
CA ALA A 62 -7.35 -2.31 -1.06
C ALA A 62 -6.85 -0.93 -0.60
N TYR A 63 -7.31 -0.46 0.57
CA TYR A 63 -6.91 0.83 1.16
C TYR A 63 -5.48 0.88 1.71
N VAL A 64 -5.01 -0.18 2.37
CA VAL A 64 -3.72 -0.13 3.08
C VAL A 64 -2.54 -0.71 2.28
N SER A 65 -2.80 -1.37 1.15
CA SER A 65 -1.78 -2.05 0.36
C SER A 65 -1.89 -1.77 -1.14
N HIS A 66 -3.03 -2.05 -1.76
CA HIS A 66 -3.15 -2.08 -3.22
C HIS A 66 -3.05 -0.67 -3.83
N ILE A 67 -3.77 0.31 -3.26
CA ILE A 67 -3.73 1.70 -3.71
C ILE A 67 -2.31 2.27 -3.70
N SER A 68 -1.53 1.97 -2.66
CA SER A 68 -0.16 2.49 -2.54
C SER A 68 0.76 1.98 -3.66
N HIS A 69 0.54 0.75 -4.14
CA HIS A 69 1.27 0.20 -5.28
C HIS A 69 0.88 0.91 -6.58
N ILE A 70 -0.43 1.06 -6.84
CA ILE A 70 -0.91 1.75 -8.05
C ILE A 70 -0.43 3.21 -8.07
N ALA A 71 -0.55 3.92 -6.95
CA ALA A 71 -0.06 5.30 -6.83
C ALA A 71 1.45 5.40 -7.08
N SER A 72 2.23 4.44 -6.57
CA SER A 72 3.67 4.37 -6.81
C SER A 72 4.01 4.11 -8.27
N PHE A 73 3.30 3.18 -8.95
CA PHE A 73 3.48 2.91 -10.37
C PHE A 73 3.11 4.14 -11.22
N ALA A 74 1.98 4.77 -10.92
CA ALA A 74 1.52 5.97 -11.63
C ALA A 74 2.53 7.11 -11.50
N LEU A 75 3.02 7.38 -10.29
CA LEU A 75 4.02 8.42 -10.04
C LEU A 75 5.33 8.13 -10.79
N ALA A 76 5.80 6.88 -10.79
CA ALA A 76 7.01 6.50 -11.51
C ALA A 76 6.84 6.71 -13.02
N LEU A 77 5.70 6.32 -13.59
CA LEU A 77 5.39 6.51 -15.02
C LEU A 77 5.33 7.98 -15.41
N THR A 78 4.69 8.84 -14.60
CA THR A 78 4.63 10.29 -14.86
C THR A 78 6.02 10.92 -14.94
N VAL A 79 6.94 10.51 -14.08
CA VAL A 79 8.32 11.01 -14.09
C VAL A 79 9.12 10.47 -15.28
N LEU A 80 8.99 9.17 -15.56
CA LEU A 80 9.67 8.52 -16.68
C LEU A 80 9.29 9.13 -18.03
N GLU A 81 8.01 9.44 -18.23
CA GLU A 81 7.51 10.07 -19.45
C GLU A 81 8.15 11.45 -19.65
N LYS A 82 8.23 12.26 -18.58
CA LYS A 82 8.79 13.61 -18.66
C LYS A 82 10.31 13.63 -18.82
N GLU A 83 11.01 12.66 -18.25
CA GLU A 83 12.47 12.60 -18.36
C GLU A 83 12.94 12.31 -19.79
N GLN A 84 12.16 11.55 -20.57
CA GLN A 84 12.44 11.36 -21.99
C GLN A 84 12.49 12.69 -22.76
N GLU A 85 11.82 13.73 -22.26
CA GLU A 85 11.80 15.06 -22.86
C GLU A 85 12.90 16.00 -22.33
N GLU A 86 13.27 15.90 -21.05
CA GLU A 86 14.08 16.93 -20.36
C GLU A 86 15.48 16.47 -19.89
N GLY A 87 15.71 15.16 -19.73
CA GLY A 87 17.04 14.54 -19.51
C GLY A 87 17.79 14.93 -18.23
N ARG A 88 17.14 15.55 -17.23
CA ARG A 88 17.77 16.03 -15.97
C ARG A 88 16.95 15.75 -14.71
N ILE A 89 15.75 15.17 -14.84
CA ILE A 89 14.85 14.88 -13.73
C ILE A 89 15.46 13.79 -12.84
N PHE A 90 16.18 12.82 -13.39
CA PHE A 90 16.89 11.83 -12.58
C PHE A 90 18.04 12.42 -11.76
N GLU A 91 18.66 13.51 -12.21
CA GLU A 91 19.70 14.21 -11.44
C GLU A 91 19.10 14.89 -10.19
N LEU A 92 17.83 15.29 -10.26
CA LEU A 92 17.10 15.98 -9.18
C LEU A 92 16.26 15.02 -8.31
N ALA A 93 16.00 13.80 -8.79
CA ALA A 93 15.28 12.74 -8.09
C ALA A 93 16.10 12.21 -6.90
N SER A 94 16.16 12.99 -5.83
CA SER A 94 16.83 12.67 -4.57
C SER A 94 16.05 11.64 -3.73
N GLY A 95 16.53 11.38 -2.50
CA GLY A 95 16.02 10.31 -1.63
C GLY A 95 14.50 10.29 -1.40
N GLY A 96 13.84 11.45 -1.36
CA GLY A 96 12.39 11.54 -1.13
C GLY A 96 11.54 10.98 -2.28
N PHE A 97 12.00 11.12 -3.53
CA PHE A 97 11.34 10.48 -4.67
C PHE A 97 11.54 8.97 -4.60
N SER A 98 12.79 8.53 -4.36
CA SER A 98 13.16 7.11 -4.30
C SER A 98 12.34 6.33 -3.24
N SER A 99 12.09 6.93 -2.08
CA SER A 99 11.23 6.32 -1.04
C SER A 99 9.77 6.25 -1.45
N THR A 100 9.27 7.27 -2.17
CA THR A 100 7.87 7.36 -2.59
C THR A 100 7.55 6.38 -3.72
N VAL A 101 8.46 6.21 -4.69
CA VAL A 101 8.28 5.26 -5.80
C VAL A 101 8.86 3.87 -5.51
N ARG A 102 9.24 3.57 -4.27
CA ARG A 102 9.88 2.30 -3.90
C ARG A 102 9.07 1.08 -4.34
N LEU A 103 7.74 1.16 -4.21
CA LEU A 103 6.82 0.08 -4.57
C LEU A 103 6.67 -0.12 -6.09
N ALA A 104 7.12 0.84 -6.91
CA ALA A 104 7.11 0.71 -8.37
C ALA A 104 8.11 -0.34 -8.87
N LYS A 105 9.00 -0.84 -8.01
CA LYS A 105 9.91 -1.95 -8.30
C LYS A 105 9.25 -3.32 -8.15
N SER A 106 8.04 -3.38 -7.62
CA SER A 106 7.31 -4.62 -7.41
C SER A 106 7.00 -5.31 -8.74
N SER A 107 7.11 -6.64 -8.76
CA SER A 107 6.91 -7.47 -9.96
C SER A 107 5.46 -7.41 -10.46
N PRO A 108 5.22 -7.12 -11.76
CA PRO A 108 3.91 -7.21 -12.38
C PRO A 108 3.29 -8.61 -12.26
N GLU A 109 4.10 -9.65 -12.36
CA GLU A 109 3.66 -11.06 -12.24
C GLU A 109 3.05 -11.34 -10.87
N THR A 110 3.52 -10.65 -9.82
CA THR A 110 2.95 -10.76 -8.46
C THR A 110 1.69 -9.93 -8.32
N TRP A 111 1.68 -8.70 -8.84
CA TRP A 111 0.61 -7.73 -8.56
C TRP A 111 -0.61 -7.83 -9.48
N ILE A 112 -0.46 -8.27 -10.73
CA ILE A 112 -1.59 -8.44 -11.65
C ILE A 112 -2.65 -9.42 -11.10
N PRO A 113 -2.28 -10.61 -10.58
CA PRO A 113 -3.25 -11.50 -9.94
C PRO A 113 -3.96 -10.85 -8.74
N ILE A 114 -3.23 -10.10 -7.90
CA ILE A 114 -3.78 -9.41 -6.73
C ILE A 114 -4.84 -8.38 -7.15
N PHE A 115 -4.51 -7.51 -8.12
CA PHE A 115 -5.45 -6.52 -8.63
C PHE A 115 -6.64 -7.17 -9.34
N ARG A 116 -6.43 -8.30 -10.04
CA ARG A 116 -7.52 -9.02 -10.71
C ARG A 116 -8.49 -9.63 -9.70
N GLN A 117 -7.96 -10.25 -8.65
CA GLN A 117 -8.77 -10.91 -7.62
C GLN A 117 -9.59 -9.90 -6.81
N ASN A 118 -8.98 -8.75 -6.47
CA ASN A 118 -9.61 -7.72 -5.65
C ASN A 118 -10.04 -6.48 -6.46
N ARG A 119 -10.45 -6.69 -7.72
CA ARG A 119 -10.65 -5.62 -8.71
C ARG A 119 -11.64 -4.56 -8.23
N ASP A 120 -12.78 -4.97 -7.71
CA ASP A 120 -13.89 -4.05 -7.45
C ASP A 120 -13.56 -3.11 -6.28
N ASN A 121 -13.03 -3.65 -5.17
CA ASN A 121 -12.54 -2.80 -4.08
C ASN A 121 -11.38 -1.90 -4.54
N VAL A 122 -10.50 -2.37 -5.42
CA VAL A 122 -9.40 -1.56 -5.95
C VAL A 122 -9.92 -0.41 -6.81
N LEU A 123 -10.98 -0.62 -7.60
CA LEU A 123 -11.61 0.44 -8.39
C LEU A 123 -12.21 1.52 -7.49
N ASP A 124 -12.99 1.11 -6.49
CA ASP A 124 -13.63 2.05 -5.57
C ASP A 124 -12.59 2.95 -4.88
N VAL A 125 -11.53 2.32 -4.35
CA VAL A 125 -10.44 3.04 -3.67
C VAL A 125 -9.65 3.93 -4.64
N LEU A 126 -9.45 3.49 -5.88
CA LEU A 126 -8.76 4.27 -6.90
C LEU A 126 -9.57 5.51 -7.29
N ASP A 127 -10.90 5.40 -7.41
CA ASP A 127 -11.78 6.52 -7.71
C ASP A 127 -11.76 7.56 -6.58
N GLU A 128 -11.79 7.14 -5.32
CA GLU A 128 -11.61 8.04 -4.17
C GLU A 128 -10.26 8.77 -4.20
N PHE A 129 -9.19 8.06 -4.56
CA PHE A 129 -7.87 8.65 -4.69
C PHE A 129 -7.79 9.67 -5.83
N ILE A 130 -8.33 9.34 -7.00
CA ILE A 130 -8.41 10.25 -8.16
C ILE A 130 -9.19 11.51 -7.78
N ASN A 131 -10.30 11.37 -7.07
CA ASN A 131 -11.10 12.50 -6.58
C ASN A 131 -10.29 13.38 -5.61
N THR A 132 -9.53 12.77 -4.70
CA THR A 132 -8.67 13.48 -3.75
C THR A 132 -7.57 14.27 -4.47
N VAL A 133 -6.87 13.65 -5.42
CA VAL A 133 -5.82 14.32 -6.23
C VAL A 133 -6.44 15.44 -7.07
N SER A 134 -7.60 15.20 -7.68
CA SER A 134 -8.33 16.20 -8.47
C SER A 134 -8.77 17.41 -7.64
N ARG A 135 -9.10 17.19 -6.36
CA ARG A 135 -9.41 18.26 -5.42
C ARG A 135 -8.18 19.15 -5.18
N PHE A 136 -7.01 18.58 -4.90
CA PHE A 136 -5.77 19.36 -4.76
C PHE A 136 -5.46 20.14 -6.04
N ARG A 137 -5.60 19.53 -7.21
CA ARG A 137 -5.45 20.21 -8.51
C ARG A 137 -6.40 21.40 -8.64
N THR A 138 -7.67 21.23 -8.27
CA THR A 138 -8.68 22.28 -8.35
C THR A 138 -8.34 23.46 -7.44
N LEU A 139 -7.86 23.19 -6.22
CA LEU A 139 -7.43 24.23 -5.29
C LEU A 139 -6.24 25.03 -5.82
N LEU A 140 -5.27 24.37 -6.48
CA LEU A 140 -4.16 25.05 -7.16
C LEU A 140 -4.64 25.99 -8.26
N ILE A 141 -5.58 25.54 -9.10
CA ILE A 141 -6.17 26.35 -10.18
C ILE A 141 -6.85 27.59 -9.60
N LYS A 142 -7.61 27.41 -8.51
CA LYS A 142 -8.32 28.48 -7.82
C LYS A 142 -7.42 29.38 -6.97
N LYS A 143 -6.16 28.98 -6.74
CA LYS A 143 -5.22 29.61 -5.80
C LYS A 143 -5.77 29.69 -4.36
N ASP A 144 -6.61 28.73 -3.98
CA ASP A 144 -7.18 28.61 -2.64
C ASP A 144 -6.21 27.86 -1.73
N PHE A 145 -5.18 28.57 -1.29
CA PHE A 145 -4.12 28.01 -0.45
C PHE A 145 -4.53 27.82 1.01
N ASP A 146 -5.57 28.51 1.48
CA ASP A 146 -6.11 28.33 2.82
C ASP A 146 -6.75 26.94 2.95
N THR A 147 -7.66 26.59 2.03
CA THR A 147 -8.26 25.24 2.00
C THR A 147 -7.20 24.17 1.70
N PHE A 148 -6.20 24.48 0.86
CA PHE A 148 -5.11 23.56 0.59
C PHE A 148 -4.33 23.23 1.87
N HIS A 149 -4.00 24.25 2.67
CA HIS A 149 -3.31 24.09 3.95
C HIS A 149 -4.12 23.26 4.95
N GLU A 150 -5.44 23.49 5.05
CA GLU A 150 -6.32 22.68 5.90
C GLU A 150 -6.32 21.19 5.49
N LEU A 151 -6.35 20.90 4.18
CA LEU A 151 -6.30 19.51 3.70
C LEU A 151 -4.96 18.85 4.01
N MET A 152 -3.84 19.57 3.86
CA MET A 152 -2.53 19.08 4.30
C MET A 152 -2.51 18.80 5.80
N GLY A 153 -3.10 19.69 6.60
CA GLY A 153 -3.23 19.51 8.05
C GLY A 153 -3.99 18.23 8.40
N LYS A 154 -5.13 17.98 7.74
CA LYS A 154 -5.90 16.73 7.90
C LYS A 154 -5.11 15.50 7.47
N ALA A 155 -4.37 15.57 6.37
CA ALA A 155 -3.53 14.47 5.92
C ALA A 155 -2.43 14.13 6.95
N ASN A 156 -1.88 15.14 7.62
CA ASN A 156 -0.84 14.95 8.64
C ASN A 156 -1.34 14.19 9.89
N ASP A 157 -2.65 14.13 10.15
CA ASP A 157 -3.20 13.30 11.24
C ASP A 157 -2.89 11.81 11.06
N ILE A 158 -2.48 11.37 9.86
CA ILE A 158 -1.96 10.01 9.61
C ILE A 158 -0.82 9.64 10.57
N GLN A 159 -0.05 10.61 11.06
CA GLN A 159 1.02 10.38 12.05
C GLN A 159 0.51 9.70 13.32
N ARG A 160 -0.76 9.92 13.73
CA ARG A 160 -1.35 9.24 14.89
C ARG A 160 -1.62 7.76 14.65
N ILE A 161 -1.60 7.33 13.39
CA ILE A 161 -1.91 5.96 12.96
C ILE A 161 -0.61 5.18 12.69
N ILE A 162 0.41 5.82 12.14
CA ILE A 162 1.67 5.18 11.73
C ILE A 162 2.86 5.46 12.65
N GLY A 163 2.72 6.39 13.61
CA GLY A 163 3.77 6.87 14.52
C GLY A 163 3.54 6.49 15.97
#